data_AF-A0A9P7GQY5-F1
#
_entry.id   AF-A0A9P7GQY5-F1
#
_cell.length_a   1.000
_cell.length_b   1.000
_cell.length_c   1.000
_cell.angle_alpha   90.00
_cell.angle_beta   90.00
_cell.angle_gamma   90.00
#
_symmetry.space_group_name_H-M   'P 1'
#
loop_
_entity.id
_entity.type
_entity.pdbx_description
1 polymer ?
#
loop_
_entity_poly.entity_id
_entity_poly.type
_entity_poly.pdbx_seq_one_letter_code
_entity_poly.pdbx_strand_id
1 'polypeptide(L)'
;MGVRYNAEKKKIGNYYSTPIFSFRCKCHLCDGWFEIQTDPKASHPNNTRYVVVSGARQKDEDWNPEENGGFAIHVLIVSQDTEGATAPVDPLAALEKTTDAQNHLKNVQVPRLESLQSVSEHYNADPYTLSTKVRKRFREVKKVEQRQQRADDHIKGRYGLPASLTLIKEDDVTRQDAKQEWERAKREHAVEEGNKRRKLAVEIVTIPAASSSKTLRSLRPPASSLKPPPKNPIDSLRARILENTARQTNPFSSKVVK
;
A
#
# COMPACT_ATOMS: atom_id res chain seq x y z
N MET A 1 46.95 8.08 2.55
CA MET A 1 47.64 7.84 3.85
C MET A 1 49.13 7.61 3.57
N GLY A 2 50.05 8.15 4.37
CA GLY A 2 51.50 7.98 4.18
C GLY A 2 52.18 7.48 5.46
N VAL A 3 53.06 6.47 5.33
CA VAL A 3 53.85 5.89 6.43
C VAL A 3 55.30 6.34 6.29
N ARG A 4 55.96 6.67 7.42
CA ARG A 4 57.35 7.15 7.43
C ARG A 4 58.33 5.96 7.35
N TYR A 5 59.35 6.09 6.50
CA TYR A 5 60.43 5.10 6.36
C TYR A 5 61.79 5.79 6.40
N ASN A 6 62.78 5.08 6.95
CA ASN A 6 64.17 5.39 6.70
C ASN A 6 64.53 4.86 5.30
N ALA A 7 65.07 5.73 4.45
CA ALA A 7 65.32 5.43 3.05
C ALA A 7 66.77 5.74 2.68
N GLU A 8 67.37 4.90 1.85
CA GLU A 8 68.62 5.23 1.16
C GLU A 8 68.28 6.08 -0.07
N LYS A 9 68.73 7.35 -0.07
CA LYS A 9 68.57 8.26 -1.21
C LYS A 9 69.77 8.15 -2.15
N LYS A 10 69.53 7.82 -3.42
CA LYS A 10 70.56 7.76 -4.47
C LYS A 10 70.11 8.60 -5.67
N LYS A 11 71.06 9.31 -6.30
CA LYS A 11 70.81 10.01 -7.57
C LYS A 11 71.15 9.05 -8.70
N ILE A 12 70.15 8.68 -9.51
CA ILE A 12 70.32 7.68 -10.58
C ILE A 12 70.51 8.32 -11.95
N GLY A 13 69.95 9.51 -12.17
CA GLY A 13 70.08 10.21 -13.45
C GLY A 13 69.49 11.61 -13.40
N ASN A 14 69.33 12.22 -14.58
CA ASN A 14 68.61 13.48 -14.76
C ASN A 14 67.61 13.33 -15.91
N TYR A 15 66.45 13.98 -15.79
CA TYR A 15 65.53 14.24 -16.88
C TYR A 15 65.64 15.72 -17.28
N TYR A 16 66.21 15.98 -18.45
CA TYR A 16 66.70 17.30 -18.83
C TYR A 16 67.59 17.90 -17.71
N SER A 17 67.16 19.00 -17.09
CA SER A 17 67.87 19.66 -15.98
C SER A 17 67.50 19.13 -14.59
N THR A 18 66.46 18.31 -14.46
CA THR A 18 65.92 17.88 -13.16
C THR A 18 66.51 16.53 -12.73
N PRO A 19 67.13 16.41 -11.55
CA PRO A 19 67.68 15.14 -11.08
C PRO A 19 66.58 14.14 -10.71
N ILE A 20 66.76 12.88 -11.09
CA ILE A 20 65.93 11.75 -10.68
C ILE A 20 66.57 11.11 -9.45
N PHE A 21 65.81 11.05 -8.36
CA PHE A 21 66.20 10.38 -7.13
C PHE A 21 65.50 9.03 -7.00
N SER A 22 66.24 8.04 -6.52
CA SER A 22 65.72 6.76 -6.06
C SER A 22 65.80 6.69 -4.55
N PHE A 23 64.72 6.18 -3.97
CA PHE A 23 64.57 5.92 -2.55
C PHE A 23 64.37 4.43 -2.38
N ARG A 24 65.34 3.78 -1.72
CA ARG A 24 65.26 2.37 -1.36
C ARG A 24 64.90 2.24 0.11
N CYS A 25 63.81 1.54 0.40
CA CYS A 25 63.24 1.38 1.74
C CYS A 25 63.03 -0.11 2.06
N LYS A 26 63.15 -0.50 3.34
CA LYS A 26 62.82 -1.84 3.80
C LYS A 26 61.33 -1.92 4.16
N CYS A 27 60.65 -2.99 3.77
CA CYS A 27 59.26 -3.26 4.16
C CYS A 27 59.17 -3.50 5.68
N HIS A 28 58.05 -3.13 6.30
CA HIS A 28 57.83 -3.34 7.73
C HIS A 28 57.22 -4.71 8.06
N LEU A 29 56.61 -5.41 7.10
CA LEU A 29 56.06 -6.77 7.28
C LEU A 29 57.03 -7.86 6.83
N CYS A 30 57.98 -7.57 5.95
CA CYS A 30 58.91 -8.55 5.42
C CYS A 30 60.32 -7.98 5.27
N ASP A 31 61.32 -8.84 5.12
CA ASP A 31 62.72 -8.43 4.92
C ASP A 31 63.01 -7.93 3.49
N GLY A 32 61.98 -7.75 2.66
CA GLY A 32 62.07 -7.23 1.30
C GLY A 32 62.41 -5.74 1.27
N TRP A 33 63.14 -5.35 0.22
CA TRP A 33 63.40 -3.95 -0.11
C TRP A 33 62.55 -3.55 -1.32
N PHE A 34 62.02 -2.33 -1.29
CA PHE A 34 61.34 -1.74 -2.43
C PHE A 34 62.00 -0.42 -2.82
N GLU A 35 61.97 -0.13 -4.11
CA GLU A 35 62.60 1.06 -4.69
C GLU A 35 61.57 1.90 -5.42
N ILE A 36 61.57 3.19 -5.10
CA ILE A 36 60.68 4.18 -5.67
C ILE A 36 61.53 5.28 -6.30
N GLN A 37 61.15 5.75 -7.48
CA GLN A 37 61.84 6.81 -8.21
C GLN A 37 60.93 8.01 -8.43
N THR A 38 61.52 9.20 -8.46
CA THR A 38 60.84 10.44 -8.84
C THR A 38 60.68 10.49 -10.35
N ASP A 39 59.47 10.69 -10.87
CA ASP A 39 59.22 10.77 -12.30
C ASP A 39 58.88 12.21 -12.74
N PRO A 40 59.88 12.99 -13.21
CA PRO A 40 59.69 14.37 -13.67
C PRO A 40 59.01 14.46 -15.05
N LYS A 41 58.80 13.32 -15.74
CA LYS A 41 58.15 13.25 -17.05
C LYS A 41 56.62 13.38 -16.98
N ALA A 42 56.01 13.10 -15.83
CA ALA A 42 54.56 13.19 -15.65
C ALA A 42 54.08 14.61 -16.04
N SER A 43 53.32 14.68 -17.13
CA SER A 43 53.14 15.81 -18.04
C SER A 43 52.24 16.94 -17.52
N HIS A 44 52.29 17.26 -16.24
CA HIS A 44 51.59 18.42 -15.66
C HIS A 44 52.42 19.02 -14.52
N PRO A 45 52.59 20.35 -14.45
CA PRO A 45 53.37 21.01 -13.38
C PRO A 45 52.85 20.75 -11.95
N ASN A 46 51.65 20.18 -11.79
CA ASN A 46 51.04 19.83 -10.51
C ASN A 46 51.04 18.32 -10.19
N ASN A 47 51.64 17.46 -11.03
CA ASN A 47 51.55 16.00 -10.86
C ASN A 47 52.95 15.35 -10.80
N THR A 48 53.73 15.70 -9.77
CA THR A 48 55.00 15.03 -9.47
C THR A 48 54.72 13.68 -8.82
N ARG A 49 54.57 12.64 -9.63
CA ARG A 49 54.34 11.27 -9.13
C ARG A 49 55.66 10.55 -8.88
N TYR A 50 55.57 9.58 -7.99
CA TYR A 50 56.61 8.61 -7.75
C TYR A 50 56.23 7.29 -8.43
N VAL A 51 57.17 6.64 -9.10
CA VAL A 51 56.96 5.34 -9.72
C VAL A 51 57.71 4.27 -8.95
N VAL A 52 57.01 3.16 -8.70
CA VAL A 52 57.58 1.99 -8.04
C VAL A 52 58.33 1.17 -9.08
N VAL A 53 59.63 0.96 -8.87
CA VAL A 53 60.49 0.24 -9.81
C VAL A 53 60.68 -1.22 -9.41
N SER A 54 60.79 -1.50 -8.11
CA SER A 54 61.01 -2.86 -7.63
C SER A 54 60.41 -3.07 -6.23
N GLY A 55 60.07 -4.33 -5.92
CA GLY A 55 59.70 -4.78 -4.56
C GLY A 55 58.29 -4.41 -4.08
N ALA A 56 57.56 -3.55 -4.81
CA ALA A 56 56.17 -3.21 -4.50
C ALA A 56 55.36 -2.97 -5.78
N ARG A 57 54.04 -2.88 -5.65
CA ARG A 57 53.12 -2.47 -6.72
C ARG A 57 52.26 -1.29 -6.23
N GLN A 58 51.95 -0.38 -7.15
CA GLN A 58 51.00 0.69 -6.86
C GLN A 58 49.62 0.06 -6.63
N LYS A 59 48.91 0.57 -5.63
CA LYS A 59 47.51 0.23 -5.42
C LYS A 59 46.67 1.18 -6.25
N ASP A 60 45.93 0.64 -7.22
CA ASP A 60 45.02 1.41 -8.05
C ASP A 60 43.70 1.58 -7.29
N GLU A 61 43.44 2.80 -6.81
CA GLU A 61 42.18 3.17 -6.13
C GLU A 61 41.24 3.96 -7.04
N ASP A 62 41.67 4.25 -8.27
CA ASP A 62 40.83 4.88 -9.27
C ASP A 62 39.80 3.83 -9.72
N TRP A 63 38.56 3.97 -9.23
CA TRP A 63 37.43 3.16 -9.68
C TRP A 63 37.21 3.43 -11.16
N ASN A 64 37.60 2.48 -12.02
CA ASN A 64 37.31 2.54 -13.45
C ASN A 64 35.88 2.04 -13.68
N PRO A 65 34.91 2.90 -14.03
CA PRO A 65 33.52 2.49 -14.19
C PRO A 65 33.35 1.45 -15.30
N GLU A 66 34.19 1.53 -16.34
CA GLU A 66 34.09 0.73 -17.56
C GLU A 66 34.37 -0.77 -17.34
N GLU A 67 35.34 -1.11 -16.48
CA GLU A 67 35.74 -2.51 -16.22
C GLU A 67 34.73 -3.27 -15.33
N ASN A 68 33.91 -2.55 -14.57
CA ASN A 68 32.98 -3.12 -13.60
C ASN A 68 31.50 -3.00 -14.00
N GLY A 69 31.22 -2.77 -15.29
CA GLY A 69 29.85 -2.72 -15.84
C GLY A 69 29.08 -1.45 -15.51
N GLY A 70 29.76 -0.38 -15.07
CA GLY A 70 29.20 0.95 -14.90
C GLY A 70 29.40 1.79 -16.15
N PHE A 71 28.34 2.44 -16.64
CA PHE A 71 28.51 3.46 -17.67
C PHE A 71 29.25 4.65 -17.06
N ALA A 72 30.40 5.02 -17.62
CA ALA A 72 31.12 6.22 -17.25
C ALA A 72 30.23 7.44 -17.55
N ILE A 73 29.60 8.01 -16.51
CA ILE A 73 28.90 9.30 -16.59
C ILE A 73 29.93 10.42 -16.54
N HIS A 74 31.01 10.34 -17.31
CA HIS A 74 31.86 11.49 -17.57
C HIS A 74 32.63 11.25 -18.86
N VAL A 75 32.53 12.25 -19.74
CA VAL A 75 33.27 12.41 -20.99
C VAL A 75 32.69 11.67 -22.19
N LEU A 76 31.63 12.29 -22.71
CA LEU A 76 31.55 12.65 -24.12
C LEU A 76 32.94 13.12 -24.62
N ILE A 77 33.79 12.20 -25.08
CA ILE A 77 34.92 12.32 -26.03
C ILE A 77 35.57 10.92 -26.07
N VAL A 78 35.32 10.20 -27.15
CA VAL A 78 36.16 9.11 -27.69
C VAL A 78 36.37 7.89 -26.77
N SER A 79 35.44 6.95 -26.85
CA SER A 79 35.76 5.52 -26.69
C SER A 79 35.09 4.78 -27.85
N GLN A 80 35.84 4.64 -28.95
CA GLN A 80 35.66 3.52 -29.88
C GLN A 80 35.79 2.24 -29.05
N ASP A 81 35.11 1.18 -29.47
CA ASP A 81 35.24 -0.19 -28.94
C ASP A 81 34.28 -0.56 -27.80
N THR A 82 32.98 -0.46 -28.09
CA THR A 82 32.03 -1.49 -27.63
C THR A 82 31.43 -2.18 -28.86
N GLU A 83 31.71 -3.48 -28.99
CA GLU A 83 31.33 -4.34 -30.10
C GLU A 83 29.80 -4.53 -30.13
N GLY A 84 29.12 -3.66 -30.89
CA GLY A 84 27.68 -3.72 -31.10
C GLY A 84 27.12 -2.43 -31.67
N ALA A 85 27.29 -2.23 -32.98
CA ALA A 85 26.83 -1.09 -33.79
C ALA A 85 27.73 0.16 -33.81
N THR A 86 29.02 -0.01 -34.13
CA THR A 86 29.91 1.09 -34.51
C THR A 86 29.81 1.36 -36.02
N ALA A 87 28.70 1.97 -36.45
CA ALA A 87 28.84 2.90 -37.57
C ALA A 87 29.73 4.06 -37.09
N PRO A 88 30.53 4.72 -37.95
CA PRO A 88 31.14 5.98 -37.56
C PRO A 88 30.00 6.88 -37.07
N VAL A 89 30.02 7.28 -35.79
CA VAL A 89 29.00 8.18 -35.27
C VAL A 89 29.08 9.43 -36.12
N ASP A 90 28.09 9.61 -36.98
CA ASP A 90 27.99 10.79 -37.80
C ASP A 90 28.10 12.00 -36.85
N PRO A 91 29.10 12.87 -37.01
CA PRO A 91 29.22 14.05 -36.15
C PRO A 91 27.93 14.89 -36.14
N LEU A 92 27.13 14.82 -37.21
CA LEU A 92 25.82 15.45 -37.27
C LEU A 92 24.81 14.77 -36.35
N ALA A 93 24.77 13.44 -36.27
CA ALA A 93 23.87 12.73 -35.36
C ALA A 93 24.20 13.00 -33.87
N ALA A 94 25.48 13.20 -33.54
CA ALA A 94 25.87 13.64 -32.20
C ALA A 94 25.37 15.07 -31.92
N LEU A 95 25.54 15.97 -32.89
CA LEU A 95 25.06 17.35 -32.78
C LEU A 95 23.54 17.41 -32.63
N GLU A 96 22.78 16.68 -33.45
CA GLU A 96 21.32 16.59 -33.40
C GLU A 96 20.83 16.16 -32.02
N LYS A 97 21.43 15.12 -31.43
CA LYS A 97 21.09 14.68 -30.06
C LYS A 97 21.35 15.78 -29.04
N THR A 98 22.46 16.51 -29.16
CA THR A 98 22.75 17.61 -28.22
C THR A 98 21.79 18.78 -28.39
N THR A 99 21.40 19.11 -29.63
CA THR A 99 20.43 20.18 -29.90
C THR A 99 19.03 19.78 -29.45
N ASP A 100 18.62 18.53 -29.67
CA ASP A 100 17.34 18.01 -29.22
C ASP A 100 17.26 17.97 -27.69
N ALA A 101 18.35 17.57 -27.03
CA ALA A 101 18.45 17.65 -25.59
C ALA A 101 18.29 19.10 -25.12
N GLN A 102 19.02 20.06 -25.70
CA GLN A 102 18.87 21.48 -25.36
C GLN A 102 17.45 22.02 -25.60
N ASN A 103 16.82 21.63 -26.70
CA ASN A 103 15.45 22.02 -27.03
C ASN A 103 14.46 21.43 -26.03
N HIS A 104 14.60 20.16 -25.67
CA HIS A 104 13.77 19.51 -24.66
C HIS A 104 13.95 20.15 -23.27
N LEU A 105 15.19 20.47 -22.88
CA LEU A 105 15.47 21.20 -21.64
C LEU A 105 14.71 22.54 -21.60
N LYS A 106 14.83 23.35 -22.66
CA LYS A 106 14.23 24.68 -22.73
C LYS A 106 12.71 24.65 -22.86
N ASN A 107 12.17 23.78 -23.70
CA ASN A 107 10.75 23.81 -24.07
C ASN A 107 9.88 22.97 -23.13
N VAL A 108 10.45 21.97 -22.44
CA VAL A 108 9.68 21.05 -21.59
C VAL A 108 10.10 21.18 -20.13
N GLN A 109 11.40 21.07 -19.84
CA GLN A 109 11.85 21.00 -18.45
C GLN A 109 11.78 22.35 -17.73
N VAL A 110 12.29 23.42 -18.35
CA VAL A 110 12.24 24.78 -17.77
C VAL A 110 10.81 25.23 -17.44
N PRO A 111 9.84 25.23 -18.39
CA PRO A 111 8.48 25.67 -18.07
C PRO A 111 7.79 24.76 -17.05
N ARG A 112 8.11 23.46 -17.04
CA ARG A 112 7.63 22.55 -16.00
C ARG A 112 8.16 22.94 -14.62
N LEU A 113 9.45 23.26 -14.50
CA LEU A 113 10.05 23.69 -13.24
C LEU A 113 9.46 25.03 -12.78
N GLU A 114 9.30 25.98 -13.70
CA GLU A 114 8.64 27.26 -13.43
C GLU A 114 7.19 27.06 -12.96
N SER A 115 6.44 26.14 -13.59
CA SER A 115 5.08 25.79 -13.15
C SER A 115 5.06 25.25 -11.71
N LEU A 116 6.00 24.37 -11.36
CA LEU A 116 6.11 23.82 -10.01
C LEU A 116 6.54 24.89 -9.00
N GLN A 117 7.46 25.76 -9.40
CA GLN A 117 7.91 26.87 -8.58
C GLN A 117 6.77 27.86 -8.32
N SER A 118 6.00 28.24 -9.33
CA SER A 118 4.85 29.16 -9.17
C SER A 118 3.78 28.58 -8.24
N VAL A 119 3.50 27.27 -8.33
CA VAL A 119 2.58 26.56 -7.43
C VAL A 119 3.11 26.57 -6.00
N SER A 120 4.41 26.29 -5.82
CA SER A 120 5.08 26.33 -4.52
C SER A 120 5.02 27.74 -3.91
N GLU A 121 5.39 28.77 -4.66
CA GLU A 121 5.34 30.17 -4.24
C GLU A 121 3.92 30.60 -3.86
N HIS A 122 2.90 30.23 -4.65
CA HIS A 122 1.49 30.52 -4.33
C HIS A 122 1.07 29.92 -2.98
N TYR A 123 1.46 28.67 -2.68
CA TYR A 123 1.16 28.04 -1.39
C TYR A 123 2.01 28.61 -0.24
N ASN A 124 3.22 29.07 -0.53
CA ASN A 124 4.14 29.62 0.46
C ASN A 124 3.93 31.12 0.73
N ALA A 125 3.20 31.84 -0.13
CA ALA A 125 2.94 33.27 0.04
C ALA A 125 2.16 33.60 1.33
N ASP A 126 1.21 32.72 1.73
CA ASP A 126 0.48 32.84 2.99
C ASP A 126 0.17 31.47 3.61
N PRO A 127 1.14 30.86 4.31
CA PRO A 127 0.97 29.54 4.90
C PRO A 127 -0.03 29.54 6.06
N TYR A 128 -0.22 30.68 6.73
CA TYR A 128 -1.07 30.77 7.91
C TYR A 128 -2.56 30.75 7.54
N THR A 129 -3.00 31.51 6.53
CA THR A 129 -4.41 31.49 6.14
C THR A 129 -4.79 30.17 5.46
N LEU A 130 -3.91 29.59 4.64
CA LEU A 130 -4.12 28.29 4.02
C LEU A 130 -4.22 27.17 5.06
N SER A 131 -3.28 27.09 6.01
CA SER A 131 -3.35 26.10 7.10
C SER A 131 -4.58 26.29 7.99
N THR A 132 -5.04 27.52 8.18
CA THR A 132 -6.27 27.81 8.92
C THR A 132 -7.51 27.29 8.18
N LYS A 133 -7.61 27.52 6.86
CA LYS A 133 -8.69 26.97 6.01
C LYS A 133 -8.71 25.44 6.04
N VAL A 134 -7.56 24.81 5.90
CA VAL A 134 -7.40 23.35 5.93
C VAL A 134 -7.81 22.78 7.30
N ARG A 135 -7.32 23.38 8.41
CA ARG A 135 -7.71 22.97 9.76
C ARG A 135 -9.21 23.13 10.02
N LYS A 136 -9.85 24.19 9.52
CA LYS A 136 -11.32 24.37 9.62
C LYS A 136 -12.05 23.23 8.92
N ARG A 137 -11.69 22.91 7.67
CA ARG A 137 -12.27 21.78 6.91
C ARG A 137 -12.08 20.45 7.64
N PHE A 138 -10.87 20.14 8.10
CA PHE A 138 -10.64 18.90 8.85
C PHE A 138 -11.43 18.82 10.15
N ARG A 139 -11.63 19.94 10.86
CA ARG A 139 -12.49 19.97 12.06
C ARG A 139 -13.95 19.68 11.71
N GLU A 140 -14.44 20.22 10.61
CA GLU A 140 -15.81 19.97 10.12
C GLU A 140 -16.00 18.52 9.70
N VAL A 141 -15.09 18.00 8.87
CA VAL A 141 -15.08 16.59 8.44
C VAL A 141 -15.01 15.66 9.66
N LYS A 142 -14.10 15.90 10.59
CA LYS A 142 -13.96 15.11 11.83
C LYS A 142 -15.24 15.13 12.67
N LYS A 143 -15.97 16.26 12.73
CA LYS A 143 -17.26 16.33 13.44
C LYS A 143 -18.33 15.48 12.76
N VAL A 144 -18.37 15.48 11.42
CA VAL A 144 -19.30 14.65 10.64
C VAL A 144 -18.98 13.17 10.81
N GLU A 145 -17.71 12.79 10.64
CA GLU A 145 -17.24 11.40 10.83
C GLU A 145 -17.48 10.91 12.26
N GLN A 146 -17.17 11.73 13.27
CA GLN A 146 -17.43 11.36 14.67
C GLN A 146 -18.93 11.19 14.95
N ARG A 147 -19.80 11.99 14.31
CA ARG A 147 -21.26 11.82 14.43
C ARG A 147 -21.71 10.51 13.79
N GLN A 148 -21.18 10.16 12.62
CA GLN A 148 -21.47 8.89 11.95
C GLN A 148 -20.98 7.71 12.79
N GLN A 149 -19.73 7.73 13.25
CA GLN A 149 -19.17 6.68 14.12
C GLN A 149 -20.01 6.46 15.38
N ARG A 150 -20.46 7.54 16.05
CA ARG A 150 -21.35 7.41 17.22
C ARG A 150 -22.70 6.77 16.88
N ALA A 151 -23.27 7.09 15.71
CA ALA A 151 -24.51 6.48 15.25
C ALA A 151 -24.30 4.98 14.94
N ASP A 152 -23.19 4.65 14.28
CA ASP A 152 -22.80 3.28 13.96
C ASP A 152 -22.55 2.45 15.21
N ASP A 153 -21.81 2.98 16.18
CA ASP A 153 -21.53 2.32 17.45
C ASP A 153 -22.80 2.08 18.26
N HIS A 154 -23.76 3.00 18.21
CA HIS A 154 -25.08 2.82 18.82
C HIS A 154 -25.87 1.69 18.15
N ILE A 155 -25.85 1.61 16.80
CA ILE A 155 -26.47 0.50 16.05
C ILE A 155 -25.78 -0.83 16.42
N LYS A 156 -24.45 -0.86 16.41
CA LYS A 156 -23.68 -2.06 16.77
C LYS A 156 -23.99 -2.54 18.18
N GLY A 157 -24.04 -1.63 19.16
CA GLY A 157 -24.39 -1.95 20.54
C GLY A 157 -25.81 -2.47 20.70
N ARG A 158 -26.78 -1.90 19.96
CA ARG A 158 -28.18 -2.35 19.99
C ARG A 158 -28.37 -3.76 19.43
N TYR A 159 -27.61 -4.12 18.38
CA TYR A 159 -27.74 -5.40 17.70
C TYR A 159 -26.64 -6.43 18.07
N GLY A 160 -25.72 -6.08 18.98
CA GLY A 160 -24.61 -6.95 19.38
C GLY A 160 -23.62 -7.24 18.24
N LEU A 161 -23.47 -6.34 17.27
CA LEU A 161 -22.59 -6.53 16.12
C LEU A 161 -21.12 -6.36 16.54
N PRO A 162 -20.19 -7.11 15.92
CA PRO A 162 -18.77 -7.00 16.23
C PRO A 162 -18.21 -5.63 15.84
N ALA A 163 -17.28 -5.10 16.66
CA ALA A 163 -16.68 -3.79 16.44
C ALA A 163 -15.96 -3.68 15.08
N SER A 164 -15.38 -4.78 14.59
CA SER A 164 -14.67 -4.90 13.31
C SER A 164 -15.57 -4.76 12.08
N LEU A 165 -16.88 -4.89 12.22
CA LEU A 165 -17.80 -4.76 11.09
C LEU A 165 -17.96 -3.29 10.73
N THR A 166 -17.50 -2.91 9.54
CA THR A 166 -17.67 -1.56 8.99
C THR A 166 -19.05 -1.42 8.38
N LEU A 167 -19.83 -0.45 8.87
CA LEU A 167 -21.12 -0.13 8.28
C LEU A 167 -20.89 0.75 7.04
N ILE A 168 -21.69 0.51 6.01
CA ILE A 168 -21.66 1.29 4.78
C ILE A 168 -22.31 2.64 5.06
N LYS A 169 -21.70 3.70 4.54
CA LYS A 169 -22.25 5.05 4.66
C LYS A 169 -23.63 5.12 3.99
N GLU A 170 -24.61 5.69 4.69
CA GLU A 170 -25.96 5.85 4.17
C GLU A 170 -26.03 6.97 3.13
N ASP A 171 -25.84 6.63 1.87
CA ASP A 171 -26.12 7.50 0.71
C ASP A 171 -27.44 7.07 0.04
N ASP A 172 -28.14 7.99 -0.65
CA ASP A 172 -29.48 7.70 -1.20
C ASP A 172 -29.49 6.55 -2.22
N VAL A 173 -28.40 6.41 -2.99
CA VAL A 173 -28.21 5.30 -3.93
C VAL A 173 -28.06 3.98 -3.18
N THR A 174 -27.18 3.92 -2.18
CA THR A 174 -26.97 2.71 -1.36
C THR A 174 -28.25 2.25 -0.65
N ARG A 175 -29.10 3.21 -0.24
CA ARG A 175 -30.41 2.91 0.36
C ARG A 175 -31.39 2.31 -0.65
N GLN A 176 -31.37 2.77 -1.89
CA GLN A 176 -32.22 2.20 -2.95
C GLN A 176 -31.75 0.79 -3.33
N ASP A 177 -30.45 0.60 -3.50
CA ASP A 177 -29.88 -0.71 -3.82
C ASP A 177 -30.16 -1.73 -2.70
N ALA A 178 -29.92 -1.36 -1.44
CA ALA A 178 -30.23 -2.22 -0.29
C ALA A 178 -31.72 -2.58 -0.20
N LYS A 179 -32.63 -1.66 -0.56
CA LYS A 179 -34.08 -1.97 -0.64
C LYS A 179 -34.39 -2.99 -1.72
N GLN A 180 -33.83 -2.82 -2.91
CA GLN A 180 -34.04 -3.75 -4.03
C GLN A 180 -33.48 -5.14 -3.72
N GLU A 181 -32.30 -5.22 -3.11
CA GLU A 181 -31.68 -6.46 -2.66
C GLU A 181 -32.53 -7.15 -1.60
N TRP A 182 -33.04 -6.39 -0.61
CA TRP A 182 -33.93 -6.94 0.41
C TRP A 182 -35.22 -7.50 -0.18
N GLU A 183 -35.85 -6.78 -1.12
CA GLU A 183 -37.04 -7.26 -1.83
C GLU A 183 -36.78 -8.51 -2.68
N ARG A 184 -35.59 -8.62 -3.26
CA ARG A 184 -35.16 -9.81 -4.01
C ARG A 184 -34.98 -11.00 -3.06
N ALA A 185 -34.19 -10.84 -2.01
CA ALA A 185 -33.94 -11.89 -1.02
C ALA A 185 -35.24 -12.37 -0.35
N LYS A 186 -36.19 -11.46 -0.09
CA LYS A 186 -37.51 -11.81 0.46
C LYS A 186 -38.32 -12.68 -0.49
N ARG A 187 -38.27 -12.40 -1.79
CA ARG A 187 -38.94 -13.20 -2.82
C ARG A 187 -38.31 -14.59 -2.93
N GLU A 188 -36.99 -14.67 -2.94
CA GLU A 188 -36.25 -15.94 -2.97
C GLU A 188 -36.55 -16.80 -1.76
N HIS A 189 -36.50 -16.23 -0.54
CA HIS A 189 -36.84 -16.94 0.69
C HIS A 189 -38.30 -17.45 0.69
N ALA A 190 -39.24 -16.69 0.13
CA ALA A 190 -40.63 -17.14 0.00
C ALA A 190 -40.77 -18.34 -0.95
N VAL A 191 -40.01 -18.36 -2.05
CA VAL A 191 -39.95 -19.50 -2.98
C VAL A 191 -39.33 -20.72 -2.30
N GLU A 192 -38.23 -20.55 -1.56
CA GLU A 192 -37.59 -21.64 -0.82
C GLU A 192 -38.51 -22.24 0.25
N GLU A 193 -39.18 -21.42 1.05
CA GLU A 193 -40.16 -21.88 2.05
C GLU A 193 -41.33 -22.61 1.40
N GLY A 194 -41.82 -22.11 0.25
CA GLY A 194 -42.82 -22.81 -0.56
C GLY A 194 -42.35 -24.18 -1.04
N ASN A 195 -41.10 -24.28 -1.49
CA ASN A 195 -40.50 -25.54 -1.92
C ASN A 195 -40.26 -26.52 -0.77
N LYS A 196 -39.81 -26.07 0.40
CA LYS A 196 -39.68 -26.90 1.61
C LYS A 196 -41.04 -27.46 2.06
N ARG A 197 -42.08 -26.61 2.06
CA ARG A 197 -43.47 -27.03 2.37
C ARG A 197 -44.00 -28.06 1.39
N ARG A 198 -43.71 -27.92 0.10
CA ARG A 198 -44.07 -28.92 -0.92
C ARG A 198 -43.34 -30.25 -0.72
N LYS A 199 -42.04 -30.24 -0.38
CA LYS A 199 -41.27 -31.46 -0.08
C LYS A 199 -41.82 -32.22 1.12
N LEU A 200 -42.14 -31.53 2.22
CA LEU A 200 -42.77 -32.14 3.40
C LEU A 200 -44.17 -32.71 3.09
N ALA A 201 -44.94 -32.07 2.22
CA ALA A 201 -46.24 -32.58 1.80
C ALA A 201 -46.13 -33.85 0.93
N VAL A 202 -45.09 -33.98 0.11
CA VAL A 202 -44.83 -35.19 -0.69
C VAL A 202 -44.36 -36.35 0.18
N GLU A 203 -43.55 -36.12 1.22
CA GLU A 203 -43.16 -37.18 2.16
C GLU A 203 -44.33 -37.72 3.00
N ILE A 204 -45.27 -36.86 3.43
CA ILE A 204 -46.45 -37.28 4.22
C ILE A 204 -47.41 -38.17 3.41
N VAL A 205 -47.45 -38.04 2.08
CA VAL A 205 -48.35 -38.82 1.21
C VAL A 205 -47.84 -40.25 0.93
N THR A 206 -46.62 -40.60 1.36
CA THR A 206 -46.01 -41.92 1.09
C THR A 206 -46.13 -42.96 2.21
N ILE A 207 -47.09 -42.82 3.13
CA ILE A 207 -47.46 -43.92 4.04
C ILE A 207 -48.57 -44.76 3.38
N PRO A 208 -48.33 -46.01 2.96
CA PRO A 208 -49.39 -46.86 2.44
C PRO A 208 -50.33 -47.25 3.57
N ALA A 209 -51.62 -47.00 3.38
CA ALA A 209 -52.67 -47.41 4.30
C ALA A 209 -52.79 -48.94 4.31
N ALA A 210 -52.33 -49.59 5.39
CA ALA A 210 -52.63 -50.98 5.69
C ALA A 210 -53.62 -51.03 6.87
N SER A 211 -54.72 -51.75 6.61
CA SER A 211 -55.88 -51.88 7.47
C SER A 211 -55.69 -52.97 8.55
N SER A 212 -56.39 -52.76 9.67
CA SER A 212 -57.05 -53.79 10.49
C SER A 212 -56.41 -54.31 11.79
N SER A 213 -57.07 -53.90 12.88
CA SER A 213 -57.52 -54.69 14.04
C SER A 213 -56.57 -54.95 15.22
N LYS A 214 -56.92 -54.41 16.40
CA LYS A 214 -57.59 -55.12 17.51
C LYS A 214 -57.50 -54.36 18.85
N THR A 215 -58.68 -54.07 19.39
CA THR A 215 -59.12 -54.24 20.79
C THR A 215 -58.35 -53.65 22.00
N LEU A 216 -59.10 -52.82 22.73
CA LEU A 216 -59.45 -52.88 24.17
C LEU A 216 -58.61 -52.16 25.25
N ARG A 217 -59.42 -51.46 26.09
CA ARG A 217 -59.24 -51.03 27.49
C ARG A 217 -58.30 -49.83 27.70
N SER A 218 -58.87 -48.65 27.98
CA SER A 218 -59.31 -48.21 29.32
C SER A 218 -58.16 -48.19 30.32
N LEU A 219 -57.80 -46.98 30.77
CA LEU A 219 -57.65 -46.60 32.18
C LEU A 219 -57.13 -45.15 32.24
N ARG A 220 -58.02 -44.18 32.51
CA ARG A 220 -57.63 -42.90 33.10
C ARG A 220 -58.61 -42.54 34.22
N PRO A 221 -58.17 -42.52 35.49
CA PRO A 221 -58.90 -41.89 36.58
C PRO A 221 -58.51 -40.40 36.72
N PRO A 222 -59.24 -39.65 37.57
CA PRO A 222 -59.70 -38.29 37.25
C PRO A 222 -59.08 -37.18 38.12
N ALA A 223 -59.31 -35.94 37.70
CA ALA A 223 -59.42 -34.69 38.48
C ALA A 223 -59.11 -33.53 37.51
N SER A 224 -59.68 -32.33 37.51
CA SER A 224 -60.83 -31.65 38.12
C SER A 224 -60.69 -30.20 37.63
N SER A 225 -61.78 -29.44 37.53
CA SER A 225 -61.83 -27.96 37.30
C SER A 225 -61.89 -27.43 35.86
N LEU A 226 -63.10 -27.52 35.29
CA LEU A 226 -63.93 -26.41 34.78
C LEU A 226 -63.31 -25.37 33.81
N LYS A 227 -63.65 -25.51 32.52
CA LYS A 227 -64.26 -24.45 31.68
C LYS A 227 -64.88 -25.07 30.41
N PRO A 228 -66.12 -24.71 30.03
CA PRO A 228 -66.76 -25.28 28.84
C PRO A 228 -66.14 -24.72 27.55
N PRO A 229 -66.13 -25.48 26.44
CA PRO A 229 -65.72 -24.96 25.14
C PRO A 229 -66.75 -23.93 24.64
N PRO A 230 -66.33 -22.80 24.03
CA PRO A 230 -67.28 -21.84 23.49
C PRO A 230 -68.01 -22.46 22.29
N LYS A 231 -69.34 -22.51 22.37
CA LYS A 231 -70.22 -23.10 21.35
C LYS A 231 -70.38 -22.22 20.09
N ASN A 232 -69.69 -21.08 20.02
CA ASN A 232 -69.81 -20.11 18.93
C ASN A 232 -68.43 -19.76 18.36
N PRO A 233 -68.23 -19.89 17.03
CA PRO A 233 -66.94 -19.58 16.39
C PRO A 233 -66.54 -18.11 16.56
N ILE A 234 -67.52 -17.21 16.70
CA ILE A 234 -67.32 -15.77 16.90
C ILE A 234 -66.65 -15.48 18.25
N ASP A 235 -67.00 -16.22 19.30
CA ASP A 235 -66.41 -16.01 20.63
C ASP A 235 -64.98 -16.56 20.71
N SER A 236 -64.68 -17.63 19.96
CA SER A 236 -63.29 -18.10 19.78
C SER A 236 -62.43 -17.09 19.02
N LEU A 237 -63.02 -16.41 18.02
CA LEU A 237 -62.37 -15.35 17.26
C LEU A 237 -62.13 -14.11 18.11
N ARG A 238 -63.11 -13.71 18.93
CA ARG A 238 -62.96 -12.61 19.90
C ARG A 238 -61.86 -12.91 20.92
N ALA A 239 -61.82 -14.11 21.48
CA ALA A 239 -60.75 -14.52 22.40
C ALA A 239 -59.37 -14.46 21.73
N ARG A 240 -59.26 -14.94 20.48
CA ARG A 240 -58.02 -14.86 19.68
C ARG A 240 -57.61 -13.42 19.37
N ILE A 241 -58.56 -12.55 19.03
CA ILE A 241 -58.29 -11.13 18.75
C ILE A 241 -57.80 -10.45 20.04
N LEU A 242 -58.43 -10.73 21.19
CA LEU A 242 -58.01 -10.17 22.48
C LEU A 242 -56.63 -10.67 22.92
N GLU A 243 -56.29 -11.93 22.68
CA GLU A 243 -54.92 -12.43 22.92
C GLU A 243 -53.88 -11.79 21.99
N ASN A 244 -54.25 -11.51 20.74
CA ASN A 244 -53.36 -10.86 19.78
C ASN A 244 -53.19 -9.36 20.06
N THR A 245 -54.24 -8.67 20.50
CA THR A 245 -54.17 -7.26 20.90
C THR A 245 -53.46 -7.07 22.24
N ALA A 246 -53.58 -8.02 23.18
CA ALA A 246 -52.78 -8.04 24.41
C ALA A 246 -51.27 -8.19 24.13
N ARG A 247 -50.89 -8.86 23.03
CA ARG A 247 -49.50 -8.96 22.55
C ARG A 247 -49.05 -7.73 21.75
N GLN A 248 -49.98 -6.89 21.28
CA GLN A 248 -49.71 -5.62 20.58
C GLN A 248 -49.84 -4.39 21.47
N THR A 249 -49.57 -4.50 22.78
CA THR A 249 -49.26 -3.30 23.56
C THR A 249 -47.94 -2.72 23.06
N ASN A 250 -48.03 -1.62 22.31
CA ASN A 250 -46.90 -0.87 21.77
C ASN A 250 -45.82 -0.66 22.86
N PRO A 251 -44.58 -1.14 22.69
CA PRO A 251 -43.47 -0.84 23.60
C PRO A 251 -43.00 0.63 23.53
N PHE A 252 -43.66 1.46 22.71
CA PHE A 252 -43.36 2.89 22.48
C PHE A 252 -44.40 3.86 23.04
N SER A 253 -45.38 3.41 23.84
CA SER A 253 -46.33 4.30 24.52
C SER A 253 -45.81 4.66 25.91
N SER A 254 -45.12 5.79 26.04
CA SER A 254 -44.88 6.40 27.35
C SER A 254 -46.19 7.00 27.86
N LYS A 255 -46.64 6.57 29.04
CA LYS A 255 -47.68 7.26 29.79
C LYS A 255 -47.17 8.65 30.15
N VAL A 256 -47.72 9.67 29.51
CA VAL A 256 -47.66 11.05 30.01
C VAL A 256 -48.59 11.12 31.21
N VAL A 257 -48.01 11.17 32.41
CA VAL A 257 -48.73 11.47 33.65
C VAL A 257 -48.88 12.99 33.72
N LYS A 258 -50.12 13.42 33.97
CA LYS A 258 -50.54 14.82 34.19
C LYS A 258 -49.83 15.45 35.39
#